data_AF-A0A0D9P8I7-F1
#
_entry.id   AF-A0A0D9P8I7-F1
#
_cell.length_a   1.000
_cell.length_b   1.000
_cell.length_c   1.000
_cell.angle_alpha   90.00
_cell.angle_beta   90.00
_cell.angle_gamma   90.00
#
_symmetry.space_group_name_H-M   'P 1'
#
loop_
_entity.id
_entity.type
_entity.pdbx_description
1 polymer ?
#
loop_
_entity_poly.entity_id
_entity_poly.type
_entity_poly.pdbx_seq_one_letter_code
_entity_poly.pdbx_strand_id
1 'polypeptide(L)'
;MDRLGTMIRMNHGLLVSLGVSHPRLEHIRELVDHADVGWTKLTGAGGGGCAITLFRPDAKLETKRELERKFHVEGFQTYETILGADGVAALWPALFRRGSDGEGDEEINQELFEKAVGVEGIEDLVGVGKSEDGEGWKFWTRTVEDERDQFLDYGPNDDEAT
;
A
#
# COMPACT_ATOMS: atom_id res chain seq x y z
N MET A 1 -5.04 11.77 10.76
CA MET A 1 -3.89 11.79 9.83
C MET A 1 -2.77 12.72 10.29
N ASP A 2 -3.08 13.86 10.92
CA ASP A 2 -2.10 14.90 11.26
C ASP A 2 -0.93 14.45 12.14
N ARG A 3 -1.16 13.49 13.05
CA ARG A 3 -0.07 12.91 13.88
C ARG A 3 0.99 12.23 13.01
N LEU A 4 0.58 11.43 12.02
CA LEU A 4 1.50 10.77 11.09
C LEU A 4 2.21 11.79 10.19
N GLY A 5 1.48 12.76 9.66
CA GLY A 5 2.05 13.85 8.89
C GLY A 5 3.12 14.64 9.66
N THR A 6 2.85 14.92 10.94
CA THR A 6 3.82 15.56 11.84
C THR A 6 5.08 14.71 12.02
N MET A 7 4.93 13.39 12.21
CA MET A 7 6.08 12.48 12.29
C MET A 7 6.88 12.41 10.97
N ILE A 8 6.21 12.44 9.82
CA ILE A 8 6.87 12.50 8.50
C ILE A 8 7.76 13.75 8.40
N ARG A 9 7.22 14.92 8.76
CA ARG A 9 7.95 16.18 8.75
C ARG A 9 9.12 16.20 9.73
N MET A 10 8.90 15.73 10.97
CA MET A 10 9.96 15.61 11.98
C MET A 10 11.09 14.68 11.51
N ASN A 11 10.74 13.50 10.99
CA ASN A 11 11.71 12.54 10.48
C ASN A 11 12.52 13.13 9.32
N HIS A 12 11.88 13.85 8.41
CA HIS A 12 12.61 14.55 7.35
C HIS A 12 13.60 15.58 7.90
N GLY A 13 13.21 16.40 8.88
CA GLY A 13 14.12 17.35 9.53
C GLY A 13 15.32 16.67 10.22
N LEU A 14 15.11 15.49 10.81
CA LEU A 14 16.21 14.68 11.35
C LEU A 14 17.13 14.17 10.23
N LEU A 15 16.59 13.70 9.11
CA LEU A 15 17.37 13.24 7.95
C LEU A 15 18.17 14.37 7.31
N VAL A 16 17.62 15.58 7.22
CA VAL A 16 18.37 16.78 6.81
C VAL A 16 19.53 17.04 7.77
N SER A 17 19.28 16.94 9.07
CA SER A 17 20.30 17.16 10.11
C SER A 17 21.42 16.11 10.08
N LEU A 18 21.13 14.90 9.59
CA LEU A 18 22.12 13.85 9.34
C LEU A 18 22.92 14.07 8.04
N GLY A 19 22.62 15.11 7.26
CA GLY A 19 23.35 15.45 6.04
C GLY A 19 23.01 14.58 4.82
N VAL A 20 21.92 13.82 4.88
CA VAL A 20 21.51 12.90 3.79
C VAL A 20 20.43 13.50 2.88
N SER A 21 20.08 14.78 3.01
CA SER A 21 19.17 15.41 2.07
C SER A 21 19.86 15.84 0.76
N HIS A 22 19.09 16.41 -0.16
CA HIS A 22 19.56 16.89 -1.46
C HIS A 22 18.67 18.04 -1.94
N PRO A 23 19.19 19.08 -2.64
CA PRO A 23 18.40 20.21 -3.10
C PRO A 23 17.14 19.82 -3.89
N ARG A 24 17.24 18.79 -4.75
CA ARG A 24 16.07 18.27 -5.47
C ARG A 24 15.00 17.63 -4.57
N LEU A 25 15.37 17.04 -3.43
CA LEU A 25 14.40 16.49 -2.47
C LEU A 25 13.72 17.61 -1.67
N GLU A 26 14.49 18.61 -1.23
CA GLU A 26 13.92 19.79 -0.58
C GLU A 26 12.94 20.51 -1.50
N HIS A 27 13.27 20.62 -2.79
CA HIS A 27 12.38 21.24 -3.78
C HIS A 27 11.04 20.49 -3.93
N ILE A 28 11.05 19.15 -3.95
CA ILE A 28 9.81 18.36 -3.95
C ILE A 28 8.97 18.67 -2.72
N ARG A 29 9.62 18.68 -1.55
CA ARG A 29 8.96 18.96 -0.27
C ARG A 29 8.41 20.39 -0.24
N GLU A 30 9.15 21.39 -0.72
CA GLU A 30 8.71 22.79 -0.81
C GLU A 30 7.46 22.93 -1.70
N LEU A 31 7.43 22.28 -2.87
CA LEU A 31 6.26 22.29 -3.76
C LEU A 31 5.01 21.73 -3.07
N VAL A 32 5.16 20.65 -2.28
CA VAL A 32 4.07 20.03 -1.53
C VAL A 32 3.62 20.92 -0.36
N ASP A 33 4.58 21.43 0.42
CA ASP A 33 4.32 22.31 1.57
C ASP A 33 3.63 23.61 1.10
N HIS A 34 4.06 24.20 -0.02
CA HIS A 34 3.43 25.39 -0.60
C HIS A 34 2.01 25.16 -1.13
N ALA A 35 1.74 23.95 -1.63
CA ALA A 35 0.40 23.59 -2.08
C ALA A 35 -0.55 23.25 -0.90
N ASP A 36 -0.01 23.10 0.32
CA ASP A 36 -0.74 22.67 1.54
C ASP A 36 -1.57 21.39 1.33
N VAL A 37 -1.04 20.44 0.57
CA VAL A 37 -1.75 19.20 0.21
C VAL A 37 -1.28 17.97 0.96
N GLY A 38 -0.18 18.04 1.71
CA GLY A 38 0.38 16.85 2.35
C GLY A 38 1.66 17.07 3.12
N TRP A 39 2.30 15.95 3.46
CA TRP A 39 3.58 15.92 4.15
C TRP A 39 4.55 15.04 3.35
N THR A 40 5.76 15.54 3.15
CA THR A 40 6.78 14.86 2.35
C THR A 40 8.01 14.56 3.17
N LYS A 41 8.63 13.40 2.90
CA LYS A 41 9.99 13.08 3.35
C LYS A 41 10.74 12.34 2.25
N LEU A 42 12.07 12.40 2.31
CA LEU A 42 12.92 11.51 1.52
C LEU A 42 12.75 10.05 1.95
N THR A 43 13.05 9.11 1.04
CA THR A 43 13.00 7.67 1.29
C THR A 43 14.27 6.98 0.80
N GLY A 44 14.64 5.86 1.42
CA GLY A 44 15.89 5.17 1.15
C GLY A 44 17.10 5.86 1.77
N ALA A 45 18.24 5.80 1.09
CA ALA A 45 19.53 6.28 1.60
C ALA A 45 19.64 7.82 1.70
N GLY A 46 18.86 8.55 0.90
CA GLY A 46 19.02 10.00 0.74
C GLY A 46 20.03 10.38 -0.36
N GLY A 47 20.50 11.63 -0.36
CA GLY A 47 21.41 12.19 -1.36
C GLY A 47 20.77 12.41 -2.74
N GLY A 48 19.45 12.28 -2.85
CA GLY A 48 18.69 12.31 -4.09
C GLY A 48 17.64 11.19 -4.11
N GLY A 49 17.34 10.66 -5.29
CA GLY A 49 16.42 9.54 -5.44
C GLY A 49 14.97 9.94 -5.20
N CYS A 50 14.27 9.21 -4.33
CA CYS A 50 12.82 9.27 -4.17
C CYS A 50 12.39 9.98 -2.89
N ALA A 51 11.31 10.74 -2.99
CA ALA A 51 10.54 11.23 -1.85
C ALA A 51 9.17 10.56 -1.82
N ILE A 52 8.60 10.44 -0.62
CA ILE A 52 7.22 10.01 -0.42
C ILE A 52 6.40 11.16 0.11
N THR A 53 5.22 11.35 -0.47
CA THR A 53 4.26 12.37 -0.08
C THR A 53 2.99 11.69 0.42
N LEU A 54 2.63 11.95 1.68
CA LEU A 54 1.34 11.58 2.22
C LEU A 54 0.36 12.74 2.01
N PHE A 55 -0.59 12.56 1.10
CA PHE A 55 -1.64 13.56 0.88
C PHE A 55 -2.63 13.61 2.04
N ARG A 56 -3.13 14.82 2.33
CA ARG A 56 -4.23 15.01 3.28
C ARG A 56 -5.51 14.38 2.71
N PRO A 57 -6.39 13.81 3.55
CA PRO A 57 -7.67 13.27 3.08
C PRO A 57 -8.55 14.30 2.37
N ASP A 58 -8.44 15.57 2.75
CA ASP A 58 -9.19 16.71 2.21
C ASP A 58 -8.48 17.45 1.07
N ALA A 59 -7.31 16.96 0.63
CA ALA A 59 -6.58 17.56 -0.48
C ALA A 59 -7.40 17.49 -1.78
N LYS A 60 -7.69 18.66 -2.35
CA LYS A 60 -8.49 18.79 -3.58
C LYS A 60 -7.79 18.12 -4.76
N LEU A 61 -8.56 17.38 -5.56
CA LEU A 61 -8.06 16.67 -6.75
C LEU A 61 -7.35 17.63 -7.72
N GLU A 62 -7.90 18.81 -7.94
CA GLU A 62 -7.30 19.81 -8.84
C GLU A 62 -5.93 20.29 -8.34
N THR A 63 -5.74 20.42 -7.01
CA THR A 63 -4.45 20.79 -6.44
C THR A 63 -3.43 19.66 -6.56
N LYS A 64 -3.86 18.40 -6.40
CA LYS A 64 -2.99 17.23 -6.64
C LYS A 64 -2.53 17.18 -8.10
N ARG A 65 -3.45 17.33 -9.06
CA ARG A 65 -3.15 17.34 -10.50
C ARG A 65 -2.20 18.47 -10.89
N GLU A 66 -2.42 19.68 -10.35
CA GLU A 66 -1.52 20.80 -10.61
C GLU A 66 -0.12 20.55 -10.04
N LEU A 67 -0.04 19.93 -8.85
CA LEU A 67 1.24 19.54 -8.27
C LEU A 67 1.96 18.47 -9.12
N GLU A 68 1.25 17.43 -9.57
CA GLU A 68 1.79 16.41 -10.48
C GLU A 68 2.30 17.01 -11.78
N ARG A 69 1.56 17.97 -12.36
CA ARG A 69 1.98 18.69 -13.55
C ARG A 69 3.28 19.47 -13.30
N LYS A 70 3.40 20.17 -12.16
CA LYS A 70 4.63 20.87 -11.78
C LYS A 70 5.79 19.90 -11.66
N PHE A 71 5.59 18.76 -10.98
CA PHE A 71 6.61 17.73 -10.86
C PHE A 71 7.09 17.23 -12.24
N HIS A 72 6.15 16.95 -13.15
CA HIS A 72 6.48 16.47 -14.48
C HIS A 72 7.27 17.50 -15.30
N VAL A 73 6.86 18.77 -15.27
CA VAL A 73 7.55 19.87 -15.97
C VAL A 73 8.98 20.05 -15.46
N GLU A 74 9.23 19.81 -14.17
CA GLU A 74 10.55 19.89 -13.56
C GLU A 74 11.36 18.57 -13.64
N GLY A 75 10.84 17.59 -14.39
CA GLY A 75 11.52 16.33 -14.68
C GLY A 75 11.53 15.35 -13.50
N PHE A 76 10.57 15.45 -12.58
CA PHE A 76 10.32 14.42 -11.57
C PHE A 76 9.34 13.37 -12.11
N GLN A 77 9.50 12.14 -11.63
CA GLN A 77 8.57 11.04 -11.88
C GLN A 77 7.70 10.83 -10.64
N THR A 78 6.40 10.66 -10.86
CA THR A 78 5.41 10.47 -9.80
C THR A 78 4.73 9.13 -9.95
N TYR A 79 4.56 8.42 -8.84
CA TYR A 79 3.85 7.15 -8.76
C TYR A 79 2.89 7.21 -7.59
N GLU A 80 1.60 6.96 -7.85
CA GLU A 80 0.63 6.73 -6.79
C GLU A 80 0.75 5.28 -6.31
N THR A 81 0.76 5.08 -5.00
CA THR A 81 0.95 3.75 -4.41
C THR A 81 0.27 3.65 -3.05
N ILE A 82 0.05 2.41 -2.62
CA ILE A 82 -0.50 2.07 -1.30
C ILE A 82 0.65 1.54 -0.45
N LEU A 83 0.76 2.03 0.78
CA LEU A 83 1.70 1.50 1.77
C LEU A 83 1.04 0.43 2.63
N GLY A 84 1.82 -0.59 2.99
CA GLY A 84 1.32 -1.70 3.80
C GLY A 84 0.46 -2.69 3.01
N ALA A 85 0.65 -2.74 1.69
CA ALA A 85 0.09 -3.80 0.86
C ALA A 85 0.60 -5.18 1.29
N ASP A 86 -0.11 -6.23 0.89
CA ASP A 86 0.28 -7.59 1.18
C ASP A 86 1.68 -7.92 0.63
N GLY A 87 2.39 -8.77 1.36
CA GLY A 87 3.78 -9.11 1.08
C GLY A 87 3.93 -10.21 0.02
N VAL A 88 4.88 -11.11 0.26
CA VAL A 88 5.11 -12.27 -0.62
C VAL A 88 3.86 -13.13 -0.64
N ALA A 89 3.53 -13.65 -1.81
CA ALA A 89 2.37 -14.49 -1.98
C ALA A 89 2.66 -15.58 -3.02
N ALA A 90 1.90 -16.66 -2.94
CA ALA A 90 2.02 -17.79 -3.85
C ALA A 90 0.66 -18.08 -4.48
N LEU A 91 0.63 -18.17 -5.81
CA LEU A 91 -0.53 -18.64 -6.54
C LEU A 91 -0.65 -20.16 -6.37
N TRP A 92 -1.76 -20.64 -5.79
CA TRP A 92 -1.99 -22.07 -5.62
C TRP A 92 -3.48 -22.47 -5.64
N PRO A 93 -3.87 -23.45 -6.49
CA PRO A 93 -3.11 -24.01 -7.61
C PRO A 93 -2.89 -22.94 -8.70
N ALA A 94 -1.86 -23.09 -9.54
CA ALA A 94 -1.62 -22.17 -10.68
C ALA A 94 -2.59 -22.39 -11.87
N LEU A 95 -3.70 -23.06 -11.60
CA LEU A 95 -4.71 -23.54 -12.53
C LEU A 95 -6.06 -22.98 -12.08
N PHE A 96 -6.81 -22.37 -13.01
CA PHE A 96 -8.20 -21.98 -12.75
C PHE A 96 -9.17 -22.87 -13.53
N ARG A 97 -10.26 -23.28 -12.88
CA ARG A 97 -11.37 -23.96 -13.53
C ARG A 97 -12.39 -22.94 -14.02
N ARG A 98 -12.54 -22.77 -15.33
CA ARG A 98 -13.54 -21.86 -15.89
C ARG A 98 -14.89 -22.57 -16.06
N GLY A 99 -15.74 -22.48 -15.05
CA GLY A 99 -17.18 -22.79 -15.16
C GLY A 99 -17.53 -24.28 -15.43
N SER A 100 -18.82 -24.59 -15.35
CA SER A 100 -19.40 -25.96 -15.42
C SER A 100 -19.28 -26.67 -16.77
N ASP A 101 -18.57 -26.07 -17.74
CA ASP A 101 -18.71 -26.40 -19.15
C ASP A 101 -17.46 -27.11 -19.68
N GLY A 102 -16.87 -28.00 -18.88
CA GLY A 102 -16.02 -29.10 -19.35
C GLY A 102 -14.74 -28.74 -20.13
N GLU A 103 -14.36 -27.47 -20.24
CA GLU A 103 -13.11 -27.03 -20.85
C GLU A 103 -12.04 -26.89 -19.76
N GLY A 104 -10.93 -27.58 -19.96
CA GLY A 104 -9.97 -27.96 -18.91
C GLY A 104 -9.33 -26.80 -18.16
N ASP A 105 -8.73 -27.13 -17.02
CA ASP A 105 -8.00 -26.21 -16.17
C ASP A 105 -6.96 -25.40 -17.00
N GLU A 106 -7.10 -24.08 -17.08
CA GLU A 106 -6.15 -23.20 -17.80
C GLU A 106 -5.02 -22.78 -16.83
N GLU A 107 -3.78 -23.05 -17.22
CA GLU A 107 -2.59 -22.63 -16.48
C GLU A 107 -2.26 -21.16 -16.80
N ILE A 108 -2.00 -20.35 -15.76
CA ILE A 108 -1.46 -19.01 -15.98
C ILE A 108 -0.03 -19.14 -16.49
N ASN A 109 0.13 -19.03 -17.81
CA ASN A 109 1.44 -19.01 -18.44
C ASN A 109 2.00 -17.59 -18.56
N GLN A 110 3.29 -17.51 -18.89
CA GLN A 110 4.01 -16.25 -19.06
C GLN A 110 3.32 -15.30 -20.05
N GLU A 111 2.80 -15.81 -21.16
CA GLU A 111 2.17 -14.95 -22.17
C GLU A 111 0.89 -14.28 -21.65
N LEU A 112 0.07 -14.98 -20.88
CA LEU A 112 -1.13 -14.42 -20.25
C LEU A 112 -0.76 -13.31 -19.27
N PHE A 113 0.26 -13.55 -18.44
CA PHE A 113 0.75 -12.55 -17.48
C PHE A 113 1.34 -11.31 -18.18
N GLU A 114 2.13 -11.49 -19.25
CA GLU A 114 2.71 -10.39 -20.01
C GLU A 114 1.67 -9.57 -20.81
N LYS A 115 0.55 -10.20 -21.19
CA LYS A 115 -0.57 -9.53 -21.87
C LYS A 115 -1.50 -8.78 -20.90
N ALA A 116 -1.38 -9.00 -19.59
CA ALA A 116 -2.18 -8.31 -18.60
C ALA A 116 -1.87 -6.80 -18.61
N VAL A 117 -2.92 -5.98 -18.66
CA VAL A 117 -2.77 -4.51 -18.73
C VAL A 117 -2.82 -3.92 -17.33
N GLY A 118 -1.67 -3.43 -16.87
CA GLY A 118 -1.56 -2.76 -15.58
C GLY A 118 -1.71 -3.71 -14.38
N VAL A 119 -1.71 -3.13 -13.18
CA VAL A 119 -1.79 -3.89 -11.92
C VAL A 119 -3.15 -4.57 -11.79
N GLU A 120 -4.24 -3.86 -12.11
CA GLU A 120 -5.61 -4.40 -12.06
C GLU A 120 -5.78 -5.62 -12.97
N GLY A 121 -5.25 -5.57 -14.20
CA GLY A 121 -5.32 -6.71 -15.12
C GLY A 121 -4.55 -7.93 -14.62
N ILE A 122 -3.44 -7.71 -13.89
CA ILE A 122 -2.70 -8.80 -13.24
C ILE A 122 -3.53 -9.34 -12.08
N GLU A 123 -4.07 -8.49 -11.20
CA GLU A 123 -4.87 -8.89 -10.04
C GLU A 123 -6.11 -9.70 -10.44
N ASP A 124 -6.78 -9.29 -11.52
CA ASP A 124 -7.93 -10.01 -12.09
C ASP A 124 -7.55 -11.35 -12.68
N LEU A 125 -6.47 -11.38 -13.48
CA LEU A 125 -5.95 -12.61 -14.10
C LEU A 125 -5.62 -13.66 -13.03
N VAL A 126 -5.11 -13.23 -11.89
CA VAL A 126 -4.61 -14.12 -10.86
C VAL A 126 -5.53 -14.28 -9.65
N GLY A 127 -6.72 -13.66 -9.66
CA GLY A 127 -7.76 -13.88 -8.66
C GLY A 127 -7.45 -13.31 -7.26
N VAL A 128 -6.72 -12.20 -7.17
CA VAL A 128 -6.53 -11.51 -5.87
C VAL A 128 -7.89 -11.09 -5.31
N GLY A 129 -8.22 -11.52 -4.08
CA GLY A 129 -9.48 -11.18 -3.40
C GLY A 129 -10.69 -12.09 -3.70
N LYS A 130 -10.54 -13.12 -4.55
CA LYS A 130 -11.61 -14.09 -4.88
C LYS A 130 -11.42 -15.41 -4.11
N SER A 131 -11.35 -15.38 -2.78
CA SER A 131 -11.18 -16.61 -1.97
C SER A 131 -12.48 -17.04 -1.29
N GLU A 132 -13.41 -17.64 -2.06
CA GLU A 132 -14.47 -18.46 -1.45
C GLU A 132 -14.11 -19.97 -1.50
N ASP A 133 -13.31 -20.42 -2.48
CA ASP A 133 -13.01 -21.85 -2.68
C ASP A 133 -11.52 -22.26 -2.53
N GLY A 134 -10.65 -21.32 -2.13
CA GLY A 134 -9.22 -21.59 -1.88
C GLY A 134 -8.32 -21.64 -3.12
N GLU A 135 -8.85 -21.24 -4.29
CA GLU A 135 -8.14 -20.97 -5.54
C GLU A 135 -7.67 -19.49 -5.59
N GLY A 136 -6.47 -19.21 -6.12
CA GLY A 136 -5.91 -17.85 -6.24
C GLY A 136 -4.66 -17.60 -5.39
N TRP A 137 -4.24 -16.33 -5.28
CA TRP A 137 -3.05 -15.95 -4.50
C TRP A 137 -3.29 -16.09 -3.00
N LYS A 138 -2.37 -16.80 -2.34
CA LYS A 138 -2.28 -16.88 -0.88
C LYS A 138 -1.12 -16.02 -0.42
N PHE A 139 -1.45 -14.93 0.25
CA PHE A 139 -0.45 -14.04 0.82
C PHE A 139 0.14 -14.64 2.08
N TRP A 140 1.46 -14.50 2.22
CA TRP A 140 2.14 -14.84 3.44
C TRP A 140 1.72 -13.87 4.54
N THR A 141 0.78 -14.28 5.36
CA THR A 141 0.41 -13.57 6.56
C THR A 141 1.20 -14.16 7.71
N ARG A 142 1.69 -13.29 8.62
CA ARG A 142 2.16 -13.78 9.91
C ARG A 142 0.91 -14.32 10.61
N THR A 143 0.93 -15.58 11.06
CA THR A 143 -0.09 -16.07 12.00
C THR A 143 -0.04 -15.18 13.22
N VAL A 144 -0.94 -14.21 13.27
CA VAL A 144 -1.35 -13.61 14.52
C VAL A 144 -2.29 -14.66 15.08
N GLU A 145 -1.85 -15.43 16.08
CA GLU A 145 -2.81 -16.12 16.93
C GLU A 145 -3.81 -15.04 17.37
N ASP A 146 -5.06 -15.21 16.94
CA ASP A 146 -6.12 -14.27 17.20
C ASP A 146 -6.37 -14.28 18.71
N GLU A 147 -5.64 -13.45 19.47
CA GLU A 147 -5.88 -13.23 20.91
C GLU A 147 -7.20 -12.46 21.15
N ARG A 148 -8.20 -12.62 20.28
CA ARG A 148 -9.52 -12.00 20.37
C ARG A 148 -10.65 -12.97 20.69
N ASP A 149 -10.35 -14.23 20.98
CA ASP A 149 -11.35 -15.23 21.42
C ASP A 149 -11.08 -15.84 22.81
N GLN A 150 -10.34 -15.17 23.71
CA GLN A 150 -10.12 -15.66 25.09
C GLN A 150 -10.65 -14.74 26.21
N PHE A 151 -11.60 -13.84 25.93
CA PHE A 151 -12.22 -13.02 26.99
C PHE A 151 -13.74 -12.87 26.86
N LEU A 152 -14.47 -13.98 26.91
CA LEU A 152 -15.87 -14.12 27.38
C LEU A 152 -15.99 -15.60 27.79
N ASP A 153 -16.39 -16.06 28.98
CA ASP A 153 -17.08 -15.51 30.12
C ASP A 153 -16.83 -16.49 31.29
N TYR A 154 -16.22 -16.05 32.38
CA TYR A 154 -16.34 -16.73 33.68
C TYR A 154 -16.18 -15.68 34.78
N GLY A 155 -17.18 -14.81 34.89
CA GLY A 155 -17.46 -14.10 36.14
C GLY A 155 -18.25 -15.02 37.07
N PRO A 156 -17.90 -15.10 38.37
CA PRO A 156 -18.65 -15.91 39.33
C PRO A 156 -19.95 -15.19 39.67
N ASN A 157 -21.08 -15.89 39.61
CA ASN A 157 -22.27 -15.47 40.35
C ASN A 157 -22.55 -16.53 41.41
N ASP A 158 -22.02 -16.22 42.59
CA ASP A 158 -22.61 -16.57 43.86
C ASP A 158 -24.11 -16.21 43.84
N ASP A 159 -24.96 -17.17 44.20
CA ASP A 159 -26.13 -17.00 45.09
C ASP A 159 -27.15 -18.13 44.86
N GLU A 160 -27.04 -19.20 45.67
CA GLU A 160 -28.21 -19.88 46.23
C GLU A 160 -27.77 -20.75 47.43
N ALA A 161 -27.63 -20.10 48.58
CA ALA A 161 -27.62 -20.75 49.89
C ALA A 161 -28.20 -19.79 50.94
N THR A 162 -29.53 -19.62 50.95
CA THR A 162 -30.32 -19.59 52.20
C THR A 162 -31.80 -19.77 51.92
#